data_AF-A0A3A8GW86-F1
#
_entry.id   AF-A0A3A8GW86-F1
#
_cell.length_a   1.000
_cell.length_b   1.000
_cell.length_c   1.000
_cell.angle_alpha   90.00
_cell.angle_beta   90.00
_cell.angle_gamma   90.00
#
_symmetry.space_group_name_H-M   'P 1'
#
loop_
_entity.id
_entity.type
_entity.pdbx_description
1 polymer ?
#
loop_
_entity_poly.entity_id
_entity_poly.type
_entity_poly.pdbx_seq_one_letter_code
_entity_poly.pdbx_strand_id
1 'polypeptide(L)'
;MSDDEQARHARTAEAVRRAGASLVLLELGGHTATGFVLTAEGHVITSLHAVASARSITAVLPDGLRTPVVQVAAVDERRDLALLRLSVPNLAPALP
;
A
#
# COMPACT_ATOMS: atom_id res chain seq x y z
N MET A 1 19.67 -10.13 -27.03
CA MET A 1 19.34 -10.25 -25.59
C MET A 1 19.55 -11.70 -25.24
N SER A 2 20.31 -11.99 -24.18
CA SER A 2 20.61 -13.37 -23.74
C SER A 2 19.35 -14.01 -23.12
N ASP A 3 19.19 -15.33 -23.23
CA ASP A 3 18.08 -16.07 -22.60
C ASP A 3 17.98 -15.78 -21.08
N ASP A 4 19.12 -15.58 -20.41
CA ASP A 4 19.20 -15.20 -18.99
C ASP A 4 18.59 -13.81 -18.71
N GLU A 5 18.77 -12.88 -19.64
CA GLU A 5 18.27 -11.51 -19.53
C GLU A 5 16.74 -11.49 -19.69
N GLN A 6 16.21 -12.27 -20.63
CA GLN A 6 14.76 -12.48 -20.79
C GLN A 6 14.14 -13.18 -19.57
N ALA A 7 14.80 -14.21 -19.04
CA ALA A 7 14.34 -14.91 -17.83
C ALA A 7 14.35 -14.00 -16.58
N ARG A 8 15.29 -13.05 -16.48
CA ARG A 8 15.31 -12.05 -15.40
C ARG A 8 14.17 -11.05 -15.53
N HIS A 9 13.95 -10.50 -16.73
CA HIS A 9 12.85 -9.57 -16.98
C HIS A 9 11.48 -10.18 -16.67
N ALA A 10 11.25 -11.44 -17.07
CA ALA A 10 10.00 -12.14 -16.78
C ALA A 10 9.75 -12.29 -15.27
N ARG A 11 10.79 -12.63 -14.49
CA ARG A 11 10.69 -12.74 -13.03
C ARG A 11 10.39 -11.40 -12.36
N THR A 12 11.03 -10.33 -12.80
CA THR A 12 10.76 -8.98 -12.29
C THR A 12 9.33 -8.54 -12.60
N ALA A 13 8.88 -8.73 -13.85
CA ALA A 13 7.52 -8.39 -14.26
C ALA A 13 6.47 -9.15 -13.44
N GLU A 14 6.72 -10.42 -13.16
CA GLU A 14 5.83 -11.23 -12.32
C GLU A 14 5.80 -10.74 -10.87
N ALA A 15 6.96 -10.44 -10.28
CA ALA A 15 7.02 -9.88 -8.92
C ALA A 15 6.24 -8.56 -8.81
N VAL A 16 6.36 -7.68 -9.82
CA VAL A 16 5.61 -6.42 -9.89
C VAL A 16 4.10 -6.68 -10.03
N ARG A 17 3.68 -7.59 -10.91
CA ARG A 17 2.26 -7.95 -11.03
C ARG A 17 1.67 -8.44 -9.72
N ARG A 18 2.40 -9.31 -9.01
CA ARG A 18 1.95 -9.86 -7.73
C ARG A 18 1.86 -8.78 -6.65
N ALA A 19 2.86 -7.91 -6.54
CA ALA A 19 2.86 -6.80 -5.59
C ALA A 19 1.76 -5.76 -5.89
N GLY A 20 1.42 -5.58 -7.17
CA GLY A 20 0.40 -4.63 -7.62
C GLY A 20 -0.97 -4.84 -6.97
N ALA A 21 -1.35 -6.08 -6.65
CA ALA A 21 -2.62 -6.40 -6.02
C ALA A 21 -2.77 -5.90 -4.57
N SER A 22 -1.66 -5.51 -3.94
CA SER A 22 -1.63 -5.09 -2.54
C SER A 22 -1.10 -3.67 -2.35
N LEU A 23 -0.72 -3.01 -3.45
CA LEU A 23 -0.29 -1.62 -3.44
C LEU A 23 -1.51 -0.70 -3.33
N VAL A 24 -1.44 0.25 -2.40
CA VAL A 24 -2.46 1.26 -2.17
C VAL A 24 -1.84 2.62 -2.43
N LEU A 25 -2.50 3.45 -3.24
CA LEU A 25 -2.15 4.86 -3.36
C LEU A 25 -2.89 5.64 -2.26
N LEU A 26 -2.17 6.48 -1.53
CA LEU A 26 -2.72 7.34 -0.49
C LEU A 26 -2.71 8.79 -1.01
N GLU A 27 -3.87 9.45 -1.02
CA GLU A 27 -4.02 10.86 -1.37
C GLU A 27 -4.22 11.70 -0.10
N LEU A 28 -3.38 12.72 0.12
CA LEU A 28 -3.27 13.47 1.38
C LEU A 28 -3.58 14.97 1.26
N GLY A 29 -4.33 15.37 0.23
CA GLY A 29 -4.76 16.77 0.02
C GLY A 29 -3.70 17.75 -0.46
N GLY A 30 -2.44 17.33 -0.57
CA GLY A 30 -1.33 18.13 -1.13
C GLY A 30 -0.19 17.30 -1.73
N HIS A 31 -0.14 16.02 -1.40
CA HIS A 31 0.83 15.05 -1.92
C HIS A 31 0.23 13.65 -1.92
N THR A 32 0.97 12.71 -2.49
CA THR A 32 0.63 11.29 -2.50
C THR A 32 1.68 10.48 -1.74
N ALA A 33 1.25 9.35 -1.23
CA ALA A 33 2.11 8.33 -0.64
C ALA A 33 1.66 6.94 -1.12
N THR A 34 2.46 5.93 -0.82
CA THR A 34 2.10 4.54 -1.08
C THR A 34 1.96 3.78 0.23
N GLY A 35 1.12 2.76 0.20
CA GLY A 35 0.98 1.80 1.29
C GLY A 35 0.85 0.39 0.74
N PHE A 36 0.97 -0.59 1.63
CA PHE A 36 0.77 -1.99 1.33
C PHE A 36 -0.32 -2.57 2.22
N VAL A 37 -1.22 -3.35 1.64
CA VAL A 37 -2.20 -4.13 2.42
C VAL A 37 -1.44 -5.16 3.26
N LEU A 38 -1.60 -5.08 4.57
CA LEU A 38 -1.02 -6.01 5.53
C LEU A 38 -1.98 -7.18 5.83
N THR A 39 -3.28 -6.91 5.94
CA THR A 39 -4.28 -7.94 6.25
C THR A 39 -5.56 -7.78 5.43
N ALA A 40 -6.28 -8.89 5.22
CA ALA A 40 -7.51 -8.92 4.44
C ALA A 40 -8.66 -8.12 5.07
N GLU A 41 -8.59 -7.88 6.38
CA GLU A 41 -9.57 -7.09 7.11
C GLU A 41 -9.50 -5.61 6.72
N GLY A 42 -8.38 -5.15 6.15
CA GLY A 42 -8.19 -3.78 5.66
C GLY A 42 -7.16 -2.97 6.45
N HIS A 43 -6.09 -3.62 6.91
CA HIS A 43 -4.92 -2.92 7.46
C HIS A 43 -3.95 -2.57 6.34
N VAL A 44 -3.47 -1.33 6.35
CA VAL A 44 -2.48 -0.83 5.38
C VAL A 44 -1.29 -0.27 6.15
N ILE A 45 -0.08 -0.66 5.76
CA ILE A 45 1.15 -0.11 6.33
C ILE A 45 1.78 0.91 5.37
N THR A 46 2.31 2.00 5.90
CA THR A 46 3.01 3.06 5.16
C THR A 46 4.06 3.74 6.04
N SER A 47 4.81 4.67 5.47
CA SER A 47 5.75 5.50 6.21
C SER A 47 5.01 6.55 7.05
N LEU A 48 5.40 6.72 8.32
CA LEU A 48 4.77 7.67 9.23
C LEU A 48 4.94 9.12 8.74
N HIS A 49 6.15 9.51 8.33
CA HIS A 49 6.42 10.86 7.86
C HIS A 49 5.55 11.26 6.66
N ALA A 50 5.16 10.28 5.83
CA ALA A 50 4.35 10.52 4.65
C ALA A 50 2.91 10.92 5.01
N VAL A 51 2.39 10.42 6.14
CA VAL A 51 0.99 10.61 6.57
C VAL A 51 0.81 11.51 7.79
N ALA A 52 1.87 11.83 8.53
CA ALA A 52 1.79 12.56 9.80
C ALA A 52 1.08 13.93 9.71
N SER A 53 1.23 14.63 8.58
CA SER A 53 0.66 15.97 8.37
C SER A 53 -0.71 15.96 7.68
N ALA A 54 -1.24 14.77 7.33
CA ALA A 54 -2.52 14.68 6.63
C ALA A 54 -3.70 14.98 7.57
N ARG A 55 -4.60 15.85 7.13
CA ARG A 55 -5.90 16.07 7.80
C ARG A 55 -6.91 14.98 7.47
N SER A 56 -6.79 14.41 6.29
CA SER A 56 -7.56 13.28 5.79
C SER A 56 -6.70 12.48 4.83
N ILE A 57 -6.98 11.18 4.72
CA ILE A 57 -6.28 10.28 3.81
C ILE A 57 -7.32 9.47 3.06
N THR A 58 -7.25 9.53 1.73
CA THR A 58 -8.05 8.66 0.85
C THR A 58 -7.15 7.57 0.30
N ALA A 59 -7.54 6.31 0.53
CA ALA A 59 -6.90 5.16 -0.09
C ALA A 59 -7.55 4.88 -1.45
N VAL A 60 -6.72 4.70 -2.47
CA VAL A 60 -7.11 4.21 -3.80
C VAL A 60 -6.54 2.80 -3.95
N LEU A 61 -7.43 1.83 -4.02
CA LEU A 61 -7.09 0.41 -4.18
C LEU A 61 -6.74 0.08 -5.65
N PRO A 62 -6.12 -1.09 -5.92
CA PRO A 62 -5.74 -1.49 -7.27
C PRO A 62 -6.89 -1.59 -8.27
N ASP A 63 -8.11 -1.84 -7.80
CA ASP A 63 -9.34 -1.86 -8.62
C ASP A 63 -9.90 -0.46 -8.89
N GLY A 64 -9.27 0.59 -8.36
CA GLY A 64 -9.70 1.98 -8.46
C GLY A 64 -10.69 2.41 -7.38
N LEU A 65 -11.09 1.53 -6.45
CA LEU A 65 -11.98 1.88 -5.36
C LEU A 65 -11.31 2.92 -4.45
N ARG A 66 -12.03 4.01 -4.20
CA ARG A 66 -11.63 5.11 -3.31
C ARG A 66 -12.34 4.96 -1.97
N THR A 67 -11.60 4.89 -0.89
CA THR A 67 -12.14 4.73 0.46
C THR A 67 -11.37 5.57 1.47
N PRO A 68 -12.02 6.23 2.44
CA PRO A 68 -11.30 6.96 3.48
C PRO A 68 -10.54 6.00 4.39
N VAL A 69 -9.36 6.43 4.83
CA VAL A 69 -8.72 5.84 6.02
C VAL A 69 -9.54 6.29 7.23
N VAL A 70 -10.04 5.33 7.99
CA VAL A 70 -10.93 5.60 9.13
C VAL A 70 -10.17 5.75 10.44
N GLN A 71 -8.93 5.24 10.51
CA GLN A 71 -8.13 5.27 11.72
C GLN A 71 -6.63 5.10 11.42
N VAL A 72 -5.80 5.77 12.21
CA VAL A 72 -4.40 5.38 12.44
C VAL A 72 -4.40 4.40 13.61
N ALA A 73 -4.27 3.11 13.32
CA ALA A 73 -4.38 2.04 14.31
C ALA A 73 -3.13 1.93 15.21
N ALA A 74 -1.95 2.20 14.65
CA ALA A 74 -0.70 2.23 15.39
C ALA A 74 0.34 3.08 14.65
N VAL A 75 1.34 3.57 15.38
CA VAL A 75 2.53 4.22 14.84
C VAL A 75 3.78 3.67 15.51
N ASP A 76 4.88 3.66 14.77
CA ASP A 76 6.22 3.40 15.28
C ASP A 76 7.15 4.50 14.76
N GLU A 77 7.38 5.51 15.59
CA GLU A 77 8.21 6.66 15.25
C GLU A 77 9.67 6.27 15.00
N ARG A 78 10.18 5.24 15.71
CA ARG A 78 11.58 4.82 15.58
C ARG A 78 11.85 4.17 14.23
N ARG A 79 10.85 3.48 13.68
CA ARG A 79 10.94 2.78 12.38
C ARG A 79 10.27 3.56 11.25
N ASP A 80 9.70 4.72 11.55
CA ASP A 80 8.95 5.55 10.61
C ASP A 80 7.79 4.78 9.95
N LEU A 81 6.97 4.10 10.77
CA LEU A 81 5.83 3.29 10.30
C LEU A 81 4.50 3.80 10.84
N ALA A 82 3.48 3.75 10.00
CA ALA A 82 2.09 3.95 10.39
C ALA A 82 1.24 2.77 9.90
N LEU A 83 0.41 2.24 10.79
CA LEU A 83 -0.63 1.27 10.49
C LEU A 83 -1.96 1.99 10.36
N LEU A 84 -2.55 1.93 9.17
CA LEU A 84 -3.81 2.56 8.82
C LEU A 84 -4.92 1.50 8.72
N ARG A 85 -6.16 1.92 8.97
CA ARG A 85 -7.36 1.08 8.86
C ARG A 85 -8.29 1.64 7.78
N LEU A 86 -8.71 0.78 6.86
CA LEU A 86 -9.76 1.06 5.87
C LEU A 86 -11.06 0.34 6.25
N SER A 87 -12.23 0.89 5.90
CA SER A 87 -13.53 0.22 6.11
C SER A 87 -13.95 -0.66 4.92
N VAL A 88 -13.01 -1.46 4.40
CA VAL A 88 -13.26 -2.37 3.26
C VAL A 88 -12.77 -3.77 3.62
N PRO A 89 -13.62 -4.80 3.49
CA PRO A 89 -13.23 -6.19 3.69
C PRO A 89 -12.56 -6.78 2.44
N ASN A 90 -11.95 -7.95 2.58
CA ASN A 90 -11.44 -8.80 1.50
C ASN A 90 -10.32 -8.19 0.65
N LEU A 91 -9.41 -7.45 1.27
CA LEU A 91 -8.21 -6.96 0.58
C LEU A 91 -7.19 -8.09 0.36
N ALA A 92 -6.41 -8.02 -0.72
CA ALA A 92 -5.32 -8.96 -0.98
C ALA A 92 -4.05 -8.52 -0.23
N PRO A 93 -3.54 -9.30 0.75
CA PRO A 93 -2.32 -8.96 1.48
C PRO A 93 -1.06 -9.06 0.61
N ALA A 94 -0.08 -8.19 0.88
CA ALA A 94 1.17 -8.11 0.09
C ALA A 94 2.03 -9.38 0.19
N LEU A 95 1.88 -10.15 1.27
CA LEU A 95 2.54 -11.44 1.49
C LEU A 95 1.53 -12.40 2.15
N PRO A 96 1.45 -13.66 1.73
CA PRO A 96 0.77 -14.71 2.49
C PRO A 96 1.50 -15.01 3.81
#